data_AF-A0A2V9Z6Q2-F1
#
_entry.id   AF-A0A2V9Z6Q2-F1
#
_cell.length_a   1.000
_cell.length_b   1.000
_cell.length_c   1.000
_cell.angle_alpha   90.00
_cell.angle_beta   90.00
_cell.angle_gamma   90.00
#
_symmetry.space_group_name_H-M   'P 1'
#
loop_
_entity.id
_entity.type
_entity.pdbx_description
1 polymer ?
#
loop_
_entity_poly.entity_id
_entity_poly.type
_entity_poly.pdbx_seq_one_letter_code
_entity_poly.pdbx_strand_id
1 'polypeptide(L)'
;MKRLLTLITLLLIFGAFAAAQKTKVPVCNGFDANGAPIDTATNSTLCTDYFGVANWAYSPLPAGQITGFTLISPGSGYVNPQVVISDITGAGATAIATVDSTGAVTGITGSGTNYTMPMVSIVDVGFGGSIGAPTCGGVGQPVCGSGAMATAIIGPPFTGGMLKFQDALPDLKSTIAIPDTTTFPGSDFYVIGLVE
;
A
#
# COMPACT_ATOMS: atom_id res chain seq x y z
N MET A 1 -2.83 -0.74 54.66
CA MET A 1 -1.60 -1.50 54.32
C MET A 1 -1.83 -2.59 53.28
N LYS A 2 -2.77 -3.54 53.44
CA LYS A 2 -3.01 -4.64 52.47
C LYS A 2 -3.27 -4.17 51.02
N ARG A 3 -4.15 -3.18 50.81
CA ARG A 3 -4.48 -2.67 49.46
C ARG A 3 -3.33 -1.93 48.75
N LEU A 4 -2.47 -1.25 49.50
CA LEU A 4 -1.29 -0.57 48.97
C LEU A 4 -0.24 -1.59 48.52
N LEU A 5 -0.07 -2.67 49.29
CA LEU A 5 0.83 -3.76 48.94
C LEU A 5 0.36 -4.45 47.65
N THR A 6 -0.94 -4.76 47.52
CA THR A 6 -1.51 -5.37 46.32
C THR A 6 -1.32 -4.50 45.07
N LEU A 7 -1.49 -3.18 45.19
CA LEU A 7 -1.31 -2.26 44.06
C LEU A 7 0.15 -2.19 43.61
N ILE A 8 1.10 -2.17 44.55
CA ILE A 8 2.54 -2.20 44.24
C ILE A 8 2.92 -3.52 43.58
N THR A 9 2.39 -4.66 44.04
CA THR A 9 2.64 -5.95 43.39
C THR A 9 2.10 -5.97 41.96
N LEU A 10 0.90 -5.42 41.74
CA LEU A 10 0.30 -5.35 40.41
C LEU A 10 1.12 -4.47 39.46
N LEU A 11 1.59 -3.30 39.94
CA LEU A 11 2.44 -2.39 39.17
C LEU A 11 3.80 -2.99 38.82
N LEU A 12 4.41 -3.76 39.72
CA LEU A 12 5.67 -4.47 39.44
C LEU A 12 5.46 -5.58 38.40
N ILE A 13 4.34 -6.30 38.47
CA ILE A 13 3.97 -7.31 37.47
C ILE A 13 3.75 -6.65 36.10
N PHE A 14 2.97 -5.58 36.01
CA PHE A 14 2.73 -4.87 34.74
C PHE A 14 3.99 -4.17 34.21
N GLY A 15 4.86 -3.66 35.07
CA GLY A 15 6.16 -3.10 34.69
C GLY A 15 7.10 -4.14 34.07
N ALA A 16 7.08 -5.39 34.56
CA ALA A 16 7.84 -6.48 33.98
C ALA A 16 7.35 -6.87 32.58
N PHE A 17 6.04 -6.82 32.31
CA PHE A 17 5.47 -7.08 30.98
C PHE A 17 5.81 -5.98 29.97
N ALA A 18 5.88 -4.71 30.38
CA ALA A 18 6.26 -3.61 29.48
C ALA A 18 7.75 -3.63 29.10
N ALA A 19 8.64 -4.09 30.00
CA ALA A 19 10.07 -4.23 29.70
C ALA A 19 10.41 -5.43 28.79
N ALA A 20 9.51 -6.42 28.70
CA ALA A 20 9.71 -7.63 27.89
C ALA A 20 9.50 -7.43 26.38
N GLN A 21 8.98 -6.28 25.92
CA GLN A 21 8.70 -6.02 24.50
C GLN A 21 9.91 -5.49 23.70
N LYS A 22 11.12 -5.47 24.27
CA LYS A 22 12.30 -4.82 23.64
C LYS A 22 13.22 -5.75 22.84
N THR A 23 12.93 -7.04 22.69
CA THR A 23 13.71 -7.88 21.79
C THR A 23 13.27 -7.61 20.37
N LYS A 24 14.03 -6.74 19.69
CA LYS A 24 14.07 -6.64 18.23
C LYS A 24 14.41 -8.04 17.72
N VAL A 25 13.38 -8.83 17.39
CA VAL A 25 13.56 -10.20 16.90
C VAL A 25 14.40 -10.10 15.63
N PRO A 26 15.56 -10.76 15.56
CA PRO A 26 16.44 -10.68 14.39
C PRO A 26 15.76 -11.29 13.16
N VAL A 27 16.22 -10.91 11.97
CA VAL A 27 15.69 -11.46 10.71
C VAL A 27 16.38 -12.79 10.43
N CYS A 28 15.61 -13.82 10.05
CA CYS A 28 16.22 -15.08 9.62
C CYS A 28 17.03 -14.83 8.34
N ASN A 29 18.29 -15.25 8.32
CA ASN A 29 19.21 -15.05 7.19
C ASN A 29 19.87 -16.37 6.74
N GLY A 30 19.36 -17.51 7.20
CA GLY A 30 19.75 -18.84 6.73
C GLY A 30 18.81 -19.93 7.26
N PHE A 31 19.24 -21.18 7.12
CA PHE A 31 18.50 -22.36 7.54
C PHE A 31 19.41 -23.29 8.35
N ASP A 32 18.85 -23.97 9.36
CA ASP A 32 19.57 -25.02 10.09
C ASP A 32 19.62 -26.33 9.28
N ALA A 33 20.27 -27.36 9.84
CA ALA A 33 20.40 -28.68 9.20
C ALA A 33 19.06 -29.41 8.97
N ASN A 34 17.98 -28.98 9.64
CA ASN A 34 16.63 -29.52 9.47
C ASN A 34 15.78 -28.65 8.53
N GLY A 35 16.35 -27.57 7.97
CA GLY A 35 15.63 -26.63 7.11
C GLY A 35 14.77 -25.61 7.85
N ALA A 36 14.92 -25.44 9.17
CA ALA A 36 14.22 -24.39 9.90
C ALA A 36 14.90 -23.03 9.66
N PRO A 37 14.16 -21.93 9.42
CA PRO A 37 14.73 -20.60 9.33
C PRO A 37 15.46 -20.23 10.62
N ILE A 38 16.70 -19.74 10.49
CA ILE A 38 17.52 -19.29 11.61
C ILE A 38 18.16 -17.93 11.32
N ASP A 39 18.47 -17.20 12.40
CA ASP A 39 19.52 -16.20 12.37
C ASP A 39 20.88 -16.91 12.51
N THR A 40 21.63 -16.99 11.42
CA THR A 40 22.94 -17.66 11.35
C THR A 40 23.99 -17.05 12.28
N ALA A 41 23.83 -15.79 12.71
CA ALA A 41 24.74 -15.17 13.67
C ALA A 41 24.54 -15.71 15.09
N THR A 42 23.32 -16.13 15.43
CA THR A 42 22.96 -16.61 16.77
C THR A 42 22.53 -18.08 16.81
N ASN A 43 22.41 -18.71 15.63
CA ASN A 43 21.84 -20.05 15.42
C ASN A 43 20.45 -20.21 16.08
N SER A 44 19.67 -19.13 16.09
CA SER A 44 18.37 -19.04 16.76
C SER A 44 17.23 -19.17 15.76
N THR A 45 16.25 -20.01 16.07
CA THR A 45 14.95 -20.08 15.35
C THR A 45 13.97 -18.99 15.79
N LEU A 46 14.32 -18.22 16.83
CA LEU A 46 13.57 -17.02 17.25
C LEU A 46 13.98 -15.83 16.39
N CYS A 47 13.71 -15.94 15.09
CA CYS A 47 13.92 -14.91 14.09
C CYS A 47 12.64 -14.70 13.27
N THR A 48 12.46 -13.53 12.68
CA THR A 48 11.35 -13.30 11.76
C THR A 48 11.75 -13.73 10.37
N ASP A 49 11.05 -14.72 9.84
CA ASP A 49 11.16 -15.12 8.45
C ASP A 49 10.41 -14.11 7.56
N TYR A 50 11.16 -13.16 7.01
CA TYR A 50 10.61 -12.14 6.11
C TYR A 50 10.54 -12.64 4.66
N PHE A 51 11.03 -13.86 4.37
CA PHE A 51 11.26 -14.36 3.01
C PHE A 51 10.69 -15.75 2.68
N GLY A 52 10.28 -16.58 3.66
CA GLY A 52 9.87 -17.98 3.46
C GLY A 52 8.40 -18.21 3.10
N VAL A 53 7.62 -17.14 2.95
CA VAL A 53 6.48 -17.12 2.05
C VAL A 53 6.74 -16.06 1.00
N ALA A 54 6.42 -16.33 -0.27
CA ALA A 54 6.54 -15.36 -1.36
C ALA A 54 6.03 -14.00 -0.85
N ASN A 55 6.95 -13.05 -0.68
CA ASN A 55 6.63 -11.80 0.00
C ASN A 55 5.86 -10.91 -0.97
N TRP A 56 4.55 -11.10 -1.00
CA TRP A 56 3.65 -10.30 -1.82
C TRP A 56 3.69 -8.82 -1.43
N ALA A 57 4.24 -8.45 -0.26
CA ALA A 57 4.30 -7.07 0.16
C ALA A 57 5.27 -6.23 -0.70
N TYR A 58 6.28 -6.85 -1.34
CA TYR A 58 7.29 -6.14 -2.16
C TYR A 58 7.23 -6.42 -3.66
N SER A 59 6.31 -7.26 -4.15
CA SER A 59 6.12 -7.42 -5.59
C SER A 59 5.64 -6.10 -6.21
N PRO A 60 6.27 -5.60 -7.29
CA PRO A 60 5.83 -4.39 -7.98
C PRO A 60 4.35 -4.51 -8.37
N LEU A 61 3.58 -3.44 -8.16
CA LEU A 61 2.19 -3.39 -8.59
C LEU A 61 2.14 -3.17 -10.11
N PRO A 62 1.24 -3.84 -10.83
CA PRO A 62 1.04 -3.59 -12.25
C PRO A 62 0.51 -2.18 -12.46
N ALA A 63 1.11 -1.45 -13.41
CA ALA A 63 0.69 -0.12 -13.78
C ALA A 63 -0.27 -0.20 -14.98
N GLY A 64 -1.29 0.64 -15.03
CA GLY A 64 -2.27 0.64 -16.12
C GLY A 64 -2.74 2.04 -16.52
N GLN A 65 -3.81 2.07 -17.30
CA GLN A 65 -4.45 3.32 -17.75
C GLN A 65 -5.58 3.73 -16.81
N ILE A 66 -5.74 5.03 -16.54
CA ILE A 66 -6.96 5.55 -15.92
C ILE A 66 -8.07 5.48 -16.96
N THR A 67 -9.04 4.59 -16.74
CA THR A 67 -10.15 4.31 -17.66
C THR A 67 -11.46 4.97 -17.22
N GLY A 68 -11.51 5.46 -15.99
CA GLY A 68 -12.68 6.13 -15.45
C GLY A 68 -12.50 6.55 -14.00
N PHE A 69 -13.58 7.06 -13.42
CA PHE A 69 -13.64 7.50 -12.04
C PHE A 69 -14.96 7.04 -11.41
N THR A 70 -14.90 6.69 -10.13
CA THR A 70 -16.08 6.49 -9.29
C THR A 70 -16.20 7.68 -8.37
N LEU A 71 -17.29 8.44 -8.52
CA LEU A 71 -17.63 9.51 -7.58
C LEU A 71 -18.27 8.88 -6.34
N ILE A 72 -17.66 9.07 -5.17
CA ILE A 72 -18.09 8.51 -3.88
C ILE A 72 -18.99 9.50 -3.15
N SER A 73 -18.60 10.78 -3.16
CA SER A 73 -19.36 11.88 -2.57
C SER A 73 -19.29 13.08 -3.52
N PRO A 74 -20.42 13.74 -3.82
CA PRO A 74 -20.43 14.88 -4.72
C PRO A 74 -19.90 16.16 -4.08
N GLY A 75 -19.87 16.24 -2.74
CA GLY A 75 -19.56 17.47 -2.02
C GLY A 75 -20.58 18.59 -2.32
N SER A 76 -20.20 19.84 -2.05
CA SER A 76 -21.04 21.01 -2.34
C SER A 76 -20.23 22.30 -2.45
N GLY A 77 -20.81 23.32 -3.07
CA GLY A 77 -20.26 24.68 -3.13
C GLY A 77 -19.11 24.86 -4.11
N TYR A 78 -18.81 23.89 -4.97
CA TYR A 78 -17.75 23.98 -5.96
C TYR A 78 -18.14 24.98 -7.08
N VAL A 79 -17.28 25.96 -7.32
CA VAL A 79 -17.45 26.93 -8.41
C VAL A 79 -16.51 26.65 -9.58
N ASN A 80 -15.27 26.26 -9.29
CA ASN A 80 -14.27 25.91 -10.28
C ASN A 80 -13.42 24.73 -9.76
N PRO A 81 -13.96 23.49 -9.83
CA PRO A 81 -13.22 22.33 -9.35
C PRO A 81 -12.03 22.01 -10.26
N GLN A 82 -10.89 21.76 -9.65
CA GLN A 82 -9.67 21.28 -10.28
C GLN A 82 -9.37 19.88 -9.74
N VAL A 83 -9.17 18.92 -10.64
CA VAL A 83 -8.86 17.54 -10.27
C VAL A 83 -7.35 17.34 -10.33
N VAL A 84 -6.75 17.01 -9.20
CA VAL A 84 -5.34 16.68 -9.07
C VAL A 84 -5.21 15.18 -8.88
N ILE A 85 -4.45 14.55 -9.76
CA ILE A 85 -4.19 13.10 -9.71
C ILE A 85 -2.70 12.92 -9.40
N SER A 86 -2.41 12.19 -8.33
CA SER A 86 -1.05 11.89 -7.90
C SER A 86 -0.87 10.40 -7.72
N ASP A 87 0.30 9.89 -8.07
CA ASP A 87 0.66 8.48 -8.00
C ASP A 87 2.18 8.36 -7.85
N ILE A 88 2.65 7.21 -7.34
CA ILE A 88 4.08 6.99 -7.14
C ILE A 88 4.81 6.59 -8.44
N THR A 89 4.09 6.03 -9.41
CA THR A 89 4.62 5.61 -10.71
C THR A 89 4.12 6.48 -11.86
N GLY A 90 2.86 6.92 -11.82
CA GLY A 90 2.21 7.69 -12.88
C GLY A 90 2.37 9.20 -12.72
N ALA A 91 2.44 9.93 -13.84
CA ALA A 91 2.45 11.39 -13.85
C ALA A 91 1.67 11.95 -15.06
N GLY A 92 1.26 13.22 -14.99
CA GLY A 92 0.68 13.95 -16.13
C GLY A 92 -0.76 13.62 -16.50
N ALA A 93 -1.51 12.90 -15.66
CA ALA A 93 -2.94 12.69 -15.90
C ALA A 93 -3.70 14.01 -15.81
N THR A 94 -4.73 14.14 -16.64
CA THR A 94 -5.64 15.28 -16.61
C THR A 94 -7.06 14.79 -16.43
N ALA A 95 -7.84 15.51 -15.62
CA ALA A 95 -9.24 15.22 -15.41
C ALA A 95 -10.02 16.51 -15.17
N ILE A 96 -11.29 16.48 -15.54
CA ILE A 96 -12.26 17.57 -15.42
C ILE A 96 -13.40 17.06 -14.55
N ALA A 97 -13.72 17.82 -13.50
CA ALA A 97 -14.92 17.60 -12.71
C ALA A 97 -16.05 18.50 -13.23
N THR A 98 -17.23 17.92 -13.44
CA THR A 98 -18.44 18.67 -13.76
C THR A 98 -19.24 18.94 -12.49
N VAL A 99 -19.83 20.12 -12.40
CA VAL A 99 -20.69 20.51 -11.26
C VAL A 99 -22.09 20.83 -11.74
N ASP A 100 -23.09 20.60 -10.89
CA ASP A 100 -24.45 21.08 -11.12
C ASP A 100 -24.65 22.53 -10.65
N SER A 101 -25.88 23.03 -10.77
CA SER A 101 -26.24 24.40 -10.36
C SER A 101 -26.15 24.64 -8.85
N THR A 102 -26.02 23.60 -8.04
CA THR A 102 -25.83 23.69 -6.59
C THR A 102 -24.35 23.63 -6.18
N GLY A 103 -23.45 23.46 -7.15
CA GLY A 103 -22.02 23.30 -6.92
C GLY A 103 -21.65 21.90 -6.40
N ALA A 104 -22.51 20.91 -6.58
CA ALA A 104 -22.20 19.52 -6.29
C ALA A 104 -21.51 18.89 -7.51
N VAL A 105 -20.43 18.12 -7.29
CA VAL A 105 -19.74 17.40 -8.37
C VAL A 105 -20.66 16.28 -8.87
N THR A 106 -20.88 16.21 -10.18
CA THR A 106 -21.78 15.22 -10.81
C THR A 106 -21.05 14.16 -11.60
N GLY A 107 -19.80 14.42 -11.97
CA GLY A 107 -19.00 13.51 -12.78
C GLY A 107 -17.55 13.95 -12.86
N ILE A 108 -16.69 13.00 -13.22
CA ILE A 108 -15.27 13.23 -13.46
C ILE A 108 -14.89 12.49 -14.73
N THR A 109 -14.27 13.18 -15.67
CA THR A 109 -13.77 12.60 -16.92
C THR A 109 -12.31 12.96 -17.10
N GLY A 110 -11.50 12.03 -17.59
CA GLY A 110 -10.06 12.21 -17.69
C GLY A 110 -9.36 10.93 -18.08
N SER A 111 -8.05 11.01 -18.26
CA SER A 111 -7.21 9.87 -18.62
C SER A 111 -5.76 10.05 -18.15
N GLY A 112 -5.02 8.94 -18.14
CA GLY A 112 -3.62 8.88 -17.74
C GLY A 112 -3.06 7.48 -17.96
N THR A 113 -1.74 7.34 -18.03
CA THR A 113 -1.04 6.06 -18.23
C THR A 113 0.02 5.82 -17.16
N ASN A 114 0.38 4.55 -16.94
CA ASN A 114 1.39 4.11 -15.96
C ASN A 114 1.03 4.40 -14.49
N TYR A 115 -0.25 4.35 -14.14
CA TYR A 115 -0.73 4.53 -12.77
C TYR A 115 -0.88 3.19 -12.05
N THR A 116 -0.48 3.11 -10.78
CA THR A 116 -0.57 1.89 -9.96
C THR A 116 -1.58 2.02 -8.82
N MET A 117 -1.67 3.21 -8.21
CA MET A 117 -2.58 3.55 -7.13
C MET A 117 -2.83 5.08 -7.13
N PRO A 118 -3.59 5.60 -8.12
CA PRO A 118 -3.86 7.02 -8.23
C PRO A 118 -4.69 7.53 -7.06
N MET A 119 -4.19 8.55 -6.37
CA MET A 119 -4.98 9.36 -5.45
C MET A 119 -5.61 10.51 -6.22
N VAL A 120 -6.92 10.69 -6.06
CA VAL A 120 -7.70 11.77 -6.69
C VAL A 120 -8.06 12.80 -5.64
N SER A 121 -7.61 14.04 -5.83
CA SER A 121 -7.97 15.19 -4.99
C SER A 121 -8.76 16.20 -5.82
N ILE A 122 -9.90 16.64 -5.30
CA ILE A 122 -10.78 17.61 -5.97
C ILE A 122 -10.77 18.90 -5.15
N VAL A 123 -10.17 19.94 -5.73
CA VAL A 123 -9.97 21.22 -5.06
C VAL A 123 -10.79 22.29 -5.77
N ASP A 124 -11.58 23.05 -5.04
CA ASP A 124 -12.16 24.28 -5.61
C ASP A 124 -11.13 25.39 -5.54
N VAL A 125 -10.85 26.02 -6.68
CA VAL A 125 -9.94 27.17 -6.75
C VAL A 125 -10.69 28.50 -6.85
N GLY A 126 -12.03 28.47 -6.87
CA GLY A 126 -12.86 29.65 -7.03
C GLY A 126 -12.84 30.19 -8.47
N PHE A 127 -13.76 31.11 -8.75
CA PHE A 127 -13.90 31.69 -10.09
C PHE A 127 -12.61 32.44 -10.49
N GLY A 128 -12.04 32.06 -11.64
CA GLY A 128 -10.80 32.63 -12.16
C GLY A 128 -9.52 32.27 -11.37
N GLY A 129 -9.60 31.42 -10.35
CA GLY A 129 -8.45 30.95 -9.60
C GLY A 129 -7.72 29.77 -10.25
N SER A 130 -6.57 29.42 -9.69
CA SER A 130 -5.76 28.28 -10.12
C SER A 130 -5.13 27.56 -8.92
N ILE A 131 -4.59 26.36 -9.16
CA ILE A 131 -3.81 25.64 -8.13
C ILE A 131 -2.58 26.49 -7.77
N GLY A 132 -2.45 26.83 -6.48
CA GLY A 132 -1.41 27.72 -5.94
C GLY A 132 -1.82 29.20 -5.82
N ALA A 133 -2.93 29.61 -6.45
CA ALA A 133 -3.51 30.95 -6.30
C ALA A 133 -5.05 30.87 -6.29
N PRO A 134 -5.67 30.27 -5.26
CA PRO A 134 -7.11 30.16 -5.18
C PRO A 134 -7.77 31.52 -4.89
N THR A 135 -8.96 31.73 -5.46
CA THR A 135 -9.80 32.91 -5.23
C THR A 135 -10.93 32.66 -4.22
N CYS A 136 -10.90 31.51 -3.53
CA CYS A 136 -11.81 31.13 -2.45
C CYS A 136 -11.02 30.63 -1.22
N GLY A 137 -11.67 30.56 -0.06
CA GLY A 137 -11.14 29.92 1.16
C GLY A 137 -10.16 30.77 1.99
N GLY A 138 -9.69 31.90 1.45
CA GLY A 138 -8.91 32.89 2.17
C GLY A 138 -9.74 33.93 2.95
N VAL A 139 -9.06 34.75 3.78
CA VAL A 139 -9.69 35.87 4.49
C VAL A 139 -10.23 36.89 3.47
N GLY A 140 -11.54 37.17 3.53
CA GLY A 140 -12.21 38.09 2.61
C GLY A 140 -12.57 37.48 1.25
N GLN A 141 -12.32 36.19 1.04
CA GLN A 141 -12.75 35.45 -0.15
C GLN A 141 -14.03 34.64 0.15
N PRO A 142 -14.83 34.27 -0.88
CA PRO A 142 -15.95 33.35 -0.70
C PRO A 142 -15.46 31.98 -0.19
N VAL A 143 -16.37 31.21 0.41
CA VAL A 143 -16.10 29.84 0.85
C VAL A 143 -15.85 28.95 -0.37
N CYS A 144 -14.80 28.13 -0.34
CA CYS A 144 -14.54 27.13 -1.38
C CYS A 144 -15.51 25.94 -1.26
N GLY A 145 -15.81 25.30 -2.40
CA GLY A 145 -16.40 23.98 -2.42
C GLY A 145 -15.57 22.94 -1.67
N SER A 146 -16.25 22.00 -1.02
CA SER A 146 -15.59 20.94 -0.25
C SER A 146 -16.43 19.65 -0.18
N GLY A 147 -15.78 18.56 0.23
CA GLY A 147 -16.43 17.29 0.53
C GLY A 147 -16.65 16.36 -0.67
N ALA A 148 -16.16 16.71 -1.86
CA ALA A 148 -16.17 15.77 -2.98
C ALA A 148 -15.09 14.69 -2.79
N MET A 149 -15.45 13.44 -3.05
CA MET A 149 -14.55 12.28 -2.95
C MET A 149 -14.73 11.41 -4.18
N ALA A 150 -13.62 10.95 -4.75
CA ALA A 150 -13.64 10.04 -5.89
C ALA A 150 -12.42 9.11 -5.87
N THR A 151 -12.55 8.00 -6.59
CA THR A 151 -11.45 7.07 -6.88
C THR A 151 -11.29 6.94 -8.38
N ALA A 152 -10.07 6.81 -8.86
CA ALA A 152 -9.81 6.47 -10.26
C ALA A 152 -9.87 4.95 -10.47
N ILE A 153 -10.28 4.54 -11.67
CA ILE A 153 -10.35 3.14 -12.10
C ILE A 153 -9.17 2.88 -13.03
N ILE A 154 -8.31 1.93 -12.67
CA ILE A 154 -7.19 1.51 -13.50
C ILE A 154 -7.63 0.31 -14.34
N GLY A 155 -7.39 0.38 -15.66
CA GLY A 155 -7.68 -0.68 -16.60
C GLY A 155 -6.48 -1.04 -17.49
N PRO A 156 -6.63 -2.08 -18.33
CA PRO A 156 -5.59 -2.57 -19.22
C PRO A 156 -5.25 -1.56 -20.34
N PRO A 157 -4.11 -1.74 -21.04
CA PRO A 157 -3.11 -2.77 -20.81
C PRO A 157 -2.33 -2.49 -19.51
N PHE A 158 -2.11 -3.55 -18.74
CA PHE A 158 -1.25 -3.51 -17.57
C PHE A 158 0.20 -3.78 -17.98
N THR A 159 1.14 -3.03 -17.40
CA THR A 159 2.58 -3.18 -17.64
C THR A 159 3.34 -3.31 -16.33
N GLY A 160 4.34 -4.19 -16.32
CA GLY A 160 5.09 -4.52 -15.12
C GLY A 160 4.25 -5.18 -14.02
N GLY A 161 4.91 -5.53 -12.92
CA GLY A 161 4.26 -6.11 -11.74
C GLY A 161 3.55 -7.45 -11.98
N MET A 162 2.96 -7.98 -10.91
CA MET A 162 2.05 -9.14 -10.96
C MET A 162 0.69 -8.71 -10.46
N LEU A 163 -0.38 -9.13 -11.14
CA LEU A 163 -1.75 -8.94 -10.65
C LEU A 163 -1.95 -9.86 -9.44
N LYS A 164 -1.78 -9.31 -8.23
CA LYS A 164 -1.95 -10.06 -6.98
C LYS A 164 -3.30 -10.77 -6.97
N PHE A 165 -3.31 -12.03 -6.53
CA PHE A 165 -4.50 -12.89 -6.46
C PHE A 165 -5.15 -13.27 -7.81
N GLN A 166 -4.75 -12.68 -8.95
CA GLN A 166 -5.21 -13.08 -10.28
C GLN A 166 -4.17 -13.93 -11.00
N ASP A 167 -2.93 -13.44 -11.02
CA ASP A 167 -1.84 -14.18 -11.63
C ASP A 167 -1.47 -15.33 -10.71
N ALA A 168 -1.65 -16.56 -11.21
CA ALA A 168 -1.03 -17.71 -10.59
C ALA A 168 0.48 -17.47 -10.58
N LEU A 169 1.13 -17.79 -9.46
CA LEU A 169 2.58 -17.91 -9.46
C LEU A 169 2.95 -18.82 -10.65
N PRO A 170 3.90 -18.42 -11.52
CA PRO A 170 4.48 -19.35 -12.46
C PRO A 170 4.84 -20.59 -11.67
N ASP A 171 4.46 -21.78 -12.16
CA ASP A 171 4.75 -23.02 -11.44
C ASP A 171 6.26 -23.09 -11.18
N LEU A 172 6.67 -22.71 -9.97
CA LEU A 172 8.07 -22.61 -9.60
C LEU A 172 8.73 -23.99 -9.69
N LYS A 173 7.92 -25.07 -9.67
CA LYS A 173 8.35 -26.46 -9.83
C LYS A 173 8.84 -26.78 -11.23
N SER A 174 8.33 -26.11 -12.27
CA SER A 174 8.69 -26.44 -13.66
C SER A 174 9.84 -25.60 -14.21
N THR A 175 10.08 -24.41 -13.64
CA THR A 175 10.95 -23.40 -14.28
C THR A 175 12.19 -23.02 -13.47
N ILE A 176 12.16 -23.13 -12.13
CA ILE A 176 13.27 -22.64 -11.27
C ILE A 176 13.74 -23.70 -10.28
N ALA A 177 12.85 -24.60 -9.86
CA ALA A 177 13.20 -25.57 -8.84
C ALA A 177 13.48 -26.94 -9.44
N ILE A 178 14.77 -27.27 -9.62
CA ILE A 178 15.20 -28.65 -9.83
C ILE A 178 15.07 -29.37 -8.48
N PRO A 179 14.26 -30.42 -8.34
CA PRO A 179 14.12 -31.14 -7.09
C PRO A 179 15.46 -31.79 -6.72
N ASP A 180 15.99 -31.46 -5.54
CA ASP A 180 17.22 -32.07 -5.03
C ASP A 180 16.92 -33.42 -4.39
N THR A 181 16.68 -34.40 -5.26
CA THR A 181 16.44 -35.79 -4.88
C THR A 181 17.72 -36.52 -4.46
N THR A 182 18.89 -35.88 -4.64
CA THR A 182 20.20 -36.45 -4.33
C THR A 182 20.62 -36.19 -2.88
N THR A 183 20.44 -34.96 -2.40
CA THR A 183 20.73 -34.58 -1.01
C THR A 183 19.59 -34.97 -0.08
N PHE A 184 18.33 -34.91 -0.56
CA PHE A 184 17.13 -35.17 0.23
C PHE A 184 16.22 -36.24 -0.40
N PRO A 185 16.63 -37.52 -0.40
CA PRO A 185 15.82 -38.59 -0.99
C PRO A 185 14.50 -38.78 -0.22
N GLY A 186 13.38 -38.77 -0.94
CA GLY A 186 12.03 -39.01 -0.40
C GLY A 186 11.25 -37.75 -0.01
N SER A 187 11.78 -36.55 -0.28
CA SER A 187 11.06 -35.28 -0.11
C SER A 187 11.24 -34.40 -1.35
N ASP A 188 10.19 -33.71 -1.80
CA ASP A 188 10.28 -32.71 -2.87
C ASP A 188 10.84 -31.41 -2.31
N PHE A 189 12.16 -31.39 -2.05
CA PHE A 189 12.88 -30.19 -1.62
C PHE A 189 13.34 -29.41 -2.85
N TYR A 190 12.95 -28.13 -2.90
CA TYR A 190 13.15 -27.25 -4.04
C TYR A 190 14.14 -26.15 -3.63
N VAL A 191 15.36 -26.19 -4.15
CA VAL A 191 16.38 -25.15 -3.90
C VAL A 191 16.23 -24.04 -4.94
N ILE A 192 15.84 -22.84 -4.52
CA ILE A 192 15.89 -21.64 -5.36
C ILE A 192 17.27 -21.03 -5.18
N GLY A 193 18.21 -21.36 -6.07
CA GLY A 193 19.50 -20.70 -6.12
C GLY A 193 19.37 -19.31 -6.75
N LEU A 194 19.79 -18.26 -6.03
CA LEU A 194 20.14 -17.00 -6.68
C LEU A 194 21.45 -17.24 -7.45
N VAL A 195 21.37 -17.31 -8.77
CA VAL A 195 22.55 -17.36 -9.64
C VAL A 195 22.92 -15.92 -9.97
N GLU A 196 24.10 -15.47 -9.54
CA GLU A 196 24.72 -14.21 -10.02
C GLU A 196 25.24 -14.35 -11.45
#